data_AF-A0A2E7HQ37-F1
#
_entry.id   AF-A0A2E7HQ37-F1
#
_cell.length_a   1.000
_cell.length_b   1.000
_cell.length_c   1.000
_cell.angle_alpha   90.00
_cell.angle_beta   90.00
_cell.angle_gamma   90.00
#
_symmetry.space_group_name_H-M   'P 1'
#
loop_
_entity.id
_entity.type
_entity.pdbx_description
1 polymer ?
#
loop_
_entity_poly.entity_id
_entity_poly.type
_entity_poly.pdbx_seq_one_letter_code
_entity_poly.pdbx_strand_id
1 'polypeptide(L)' 'MTMVQRKYKIIKDSSLKGITKEVNDQIQREYKDKEGFLYQSSGRWQCLGAPFFENGQWHQALVFLQEEDE' A
#
# COMPACT_ATOMS: atom_id res chain seq x y z
N MET A 1 10.66 -20.91 6.13
CA MET A 1 9.24 -20.84 5.66
C MET A 1 8.89 -19.36 5.60
N THR A 2 8.77 -18.75 4.41
CA THR A 2 8.72 -17.29 4.27
C THR A 2 7.53 -16.72 5.05
N MET A 3 7.80 -15.99 6.13
CA MET A 3 6.75 -15.31 6.89
C MET A 3 6.32 -14.07 6.11
N VAL A 4 5.06 -14.05 5.67
CA VAL A 4 4.47 -12.91 4.96
C VAL A 4 3.58 -12.15 5.92
N GLN A 5 3.99 -10.94 6.27
CA GLN A 5 3.11 -10.02 7.00
C GLN A 5 2.19 -9.30 6.01
N ARG A 6 0.89 -9.28 6.32
CA ARG A 6 -0.14 -8.60 5.52
C ARG A 6 -0.85 -7.54 6.34
N LYS A 7 -0.98 -6.33 5.78
CA LYS A 7 -1.84 -5.27 6.34
C LYS A 7 -2.82 -4.81 5.26
N TYR A 8 -4.08 -4.64 5.61
CA TYR A 8 -5.12 -4.19 4.68
C TYR A 8 -5.54 -2.76 5.04
N LYS A 9 -5.79 -1.94 4.02
CA LYS A 9 -6.24 -0.56 4.18
C LYS A 9 -7.26 -0.21 3.09
N ILE A 10 -8.25 0.60 3.44
CA ILE A 10 -9.17 1.23 2.49
C ILE A 10 -8.92 2.73 2.55
N ILE A 11 -8.58 3.33 1.42
CA ILE A 11 -8.49 4.79 1.25
C ILE A 11 -9.83 5.28 0.70
N LYS A 12 -10.28 6.44 1.17
CA LYS A 12 -11.51 7.09 0.72
C LYS A 12 -11.23 8.56 0.39
N ASP A 13 -11.79 9.05 -0.72
CA ASP A 13 -11.71 10.46 -1.11
C ASP A 13 -12.98 10.88 -1.88
N SER A 14 -13.26 12.18 -1.94
CA SER A 14 -14.39 12.70 -2.73
C SER A 14 -14.12 12.67 -4.23
N SER A 15 -12.87 12.46 -4.65
CA SER A 15 -12.43 12.49 -6.04
C SER A 15 -11.48 11.35 -6.39
N LEU A 16 -11.56 10.88 -7.63
CA LEU A 16 -10.62 9.89 -8.15
C LEU A 16 -9.17 10.39 -8.12
N LYS A 17 -8.97 11.69 -8.36
CA LYS A 17 -7.63 12.33 -8.30
C LYS A 17 -7.05 12.30 -6.88
N GLY A 18 -7.88 12.50 -5.85
CA GLY A 18 -7.48 12.41 -4.45
C GLY A 18 -7.11 10.98 -4.06
N ILE A 19 -7.92 9.99 -4.47
CA ILE A 19 -7.56 8.57 -4.33
C ILE A 19 -6.20 8.27 -4.93
N THR A 20 -5.96 8.66 -6.20
CA THR A 20 -4.69 8.38 -6.87
C THR A 20 -3.50 9.01 -6.14
N LYS A 21 -3.66 10.23 -5.64
CA LYS A 21 -2.61 10.91 -4.87
C LYS A 21 -2.29 10.15 -3.58
N GLU A 22 -3.30 9.85 -2.77
CA GLU A 22 -3.12 9.18 -1.48
C GLU A 22 -2.53 7.77 -1.67
N VAL A 23 -2.97 7.02 -2.68
CA VAL A 23 -2.39 5.71 -3.04
C VAL A 23 -0.90 5.85 -3.36
N ASN A 24 -0.52 6.82 -4.18
CA ASN A 24 0.89 7.05 -4.54
C ASN A 24 1.72 7.43 -3.31
N ASP A 25 1.18 8.27 -2.42
CA ASP A 25 1.86 8.68 -1.20
C ASP A 25 2.13 7.47 -0.27
N GLN A 26 1.16 6.53 -0.16
CA GLN A 26 1.36 5.28 0.60
C GLN A 26 2.44 4.38 -0.03
N ILE A 27 2.43 4.21 -1.34
CA ILE A 27 3.41 3.39 -2.07
C ILE A 27 4.81 3.99 -1.91
N GLN A 28 4.95 5.32 -2.05
CA GLN A 28 6.24 6.00 -1.97
C GLN A 28 6.79 6.05 -0.55
N ARG A 29 5.96 6.22 0.49
CA ARG A 29 6.41 6.29 1.89
C ARG A 29 7.15 5.02 2.34
N GLU A 30 6.69 3.86 1.87
CA GLU A 30 7.30 2.57 2.21
C GLU A 30 8.46 2.19 1.29
N TYR A 31 8.59 2.87 0.14
CA TYR A 31 9.78 2.77 -0.71
C TYR A 31 10.92 3.60 -0.08
N LYS A 32 11.57 3.06 0.95
CA LYS A 32 12.84 3.59 1.45
C LYS A 32 13.99 2.77 0.92
N ASP A 33 15.05 3.46 0.50
CA ASP A 33 16.27 2.85 -0.01
C ASP A 33 16.79 1.77 0.93
N LYS A 34 17.20 0.65 0.32
CA LYS A 34 17.70 -0.54 1.02
C LYS A 34 19.10 -0.35 1.63
N GLU A 35 19.72 0.82 1.47
CA GLU A 35 21.09 1.07 1.90
C GLU A 35 21.16 1.40 3.40
N GLY A 36 21.87 0.57 4.17
CA GLY A 36 22.23 0.84 5.56
C GLY A 36 21.46 0.08 6.66
N PHE A 37 20.54 -0.82 6.29
CA PHE A 37 19.78 -1.61 7.27
C PHE A 37 20.33 -3.04 7.44
N LEU A 38 20.45 -3.50 8.69
CA LEU A 38 20.87 -4.87 9.05
C LEU A 38 19.87 -5.95 8.63
N TYR A 39 18.59 -5.60 8.46
CA TYR A 39 17.52 -6.49 8.01
C TYR A 39 16.88 -5.94 6.74
N GLN A 40 16.79 -6.76 5.69
CA GLN A 40 16.16 -6.38 4.43
C GLN A 40 14.65 -6.64 4.53
N SER A 41 13.84 -5.61 4.82
CA SER A 41 12.38 -5.70 4.68
C SER A 41 11.94 -5.13 3.34
N SER A 42 11.44 -5.98 2.44
CA SER A 42 10.97 -5.60 1.09
C SER A 42 9.48 -5.21 1.05
N GLY A 43 8.99 -4.55 2.10
CA GLY A 43 7.58 -4.20 2.27
C GLY A 43 7.05 -3.26 1.19
N ARG A 44 5.91 -3.58 0.55
CA ARG A 44 5.26 -2.69 -0.44
C ARG A 44 3.74 -2.71 -0.34
N TRP A 45 3.13 -1.54 -0.52
CA TRP A 45 1.68 -1.42 -0.74
C TRP A 45 1.32 -1.76 -2.20
N GLN A 46 0.21 -2.46 -2.38
CA GLN A 46 -0.34 -2.83 -3.69
C GLN A 46 -1.85 -2.60 -3.72
N CYS A 47 -2.38 -2.13 -4.85
CA CYS A 47 -3.82 -1.99 -5.07
C CYS A 47 -4.49 -3.35 -5.21
N LEU A 48 -5.59 -3.54 -4.47
CA LEU A 48 -6.49 -4.66 -4.66
C LEU A 48 -7.63 -4.23 -5.58
N GLY A 49 -7.56 -4.65 -6.85
CA GLY A 49 -8.53 -4.28 -7.86
C GLY A 49 -8.50 -2.78 -8.21
N ALA A 50 -9.55 -2.34 -8.91
CA ALA A 50 -9.72 -0.96 -9.35
C ALA A 50 -10.43 -0.10 -8.29
N PRO A 51 -10.25 1.23 -8.30
CA PRO A 51 -11.04 2.13 -7.48
C PRO A 51 -12.53 1.98 -7.79
N PHE A 52 -13.39 2.11 -6.77
CA PHE A 52 -14.84 2.06 -6.94
C PHE A 52 -15.52 3.22 -6.21
N PHE A 53 -16.70 3.60 -6.69
CA PHE A 53 -17.50 4.70 -6.11
C PHE A 53 -18.68 4.14 -5.32
N GLU A 54 -18.77 4.51 -4.04
CA GLU A 54 -19.81 4.04 -3.14
C GLU A 54 -20.12 5.13 -2.10
N ASN A 55 -21.41 5.34 -1.78
CA ASN A 55 -21.87 6.30 -0.77
C ASN A 55 -21.35 7.73 -0.97
N GLY A 56 -21.25 8.17 -2.23
CA GLY A 56 -20.79 9.52 -2.57
C GLY A 56 -19.27 9.72 -2.48
N GLN A 57 -18.50 8.64 -2.32
CA GLN A 57 -17.04 8.69 -2.19
C GLN A 57 -16.37 7.65 -3.09
N TRP A 58 -15.17 7.96 -3.54
CA TRP A 58 -14.26 7.00 -4.16
C TRP A 58 -13.53 6.21 -3.08
N HIS A 59 -13.31 4.92 -3.35
CA HIS A 59 -12.61 3.99 -2.47
C HIS A 59 -11.53 3.25 -3.25
N GLN A 60 -10.40 2.98 -2.59
CA GLN A 60 -9.38 2.05 -3.09
C GLN A 60 -8.91 1.14 -1.96
N ALA A 61 -8.98 -0.16 -2.18
CA ALA A 61 -8.42 -1.16 -1.28
C ALA A 61 -6.93 -1.37 -1.58
N LEU A 62 -6.14 -1.51 -0.53
CA LEU A 62 -4.70 -1.74 -0.58
C LEU A 62 -4.30 -2.89 0.34
N VAL A 63 -3.27 -3.62 -0.05
CA VAL A 63 -2.57 -4.60 0.78
C VAL A 63 -1.09 -4.24 0.88
N PHE A 64 -0.56 -4.24 2.09
CA PHE A 64 0.87 -4.21 2.33
C PHE A 64 1.35 -5.65 2.44
N LEU A 65 2.38 -5.98 1.66
CA LEU A 65 3.05 -7.28 1.70
C LEU A 65 4.49 -7.03 2.13
N GLN A 66 4.90 -7.69 3.21
CA GLN A 66 6.30 -7.74 3.63
C GLN A 66 6.74 -9.19 3.69
N GLU A 67 7.73 -9.50 2.87
CA GLU A 67 8.46 -10.76 2.92
C GLU A 67 9.60 -10.56 3.93
N GLU A 68 9.65 -11.42 4.94
CA GLU A 68 10.82 -11.54 5.81
C GLU A 68 11.72 -12.62 5.20
N ASP A 69 12.93 -12.23 4.79
CA ASP A 69 14.02 -13.18 4.56
C ASP A 69 14.56 -13.65 5.93
N GLU A 70 14.82 -14.96 6.07
CA GLU A 70 15.43 -15.58 7.27
C GLU A 70 16.85 -15.06 7.55
#